data_AF-A0A085FTJ3-F1
#
_entry.id   AF-A0A085FTJ3-F1
#
_cell.length_a   1.000
_cell.length_b   1.000
_cell.length_c   1.000
_cell.angle_alpha   90.00
_cell.angle_beta   90.00
_cell.angle_gamma   90.00
#
_symmetry.space_group_name_H-M   'P 1'
#
loop_
_entity.id
_entity.type
_entity.pdbx_description
1 polymer ?
#
loop_
_entity_poly.entity_id
_entity_poly.type
_entity_poly.pdbx_seq_one_letter_code
_entity_poly.pdbx_strand_id
1 'polypeptide(L)'
;MGRRPIWVQTISDEQRASSLSDLERVGCGKIIGYLPLQTVRIFLGLKVKDVVHTASSRGVSAISIGPKDCCIKSGALFVYDRTQLAALLEASTMALEQSNFPGEPELFVRAIARDWLEADHPVMPIIRAAFANGHRPAVGQRSL
;
A
#
# COMPACT_ATOMS: atom_id res chain seq x y z
N MET A 1 3.24 25.86 -35.48
CA MET A 1 4.06 25.30 -34.38
C MET A 1 3.54 25.87 -33.07
N GLY A 2 2.95 25.05 -32.21
CA GLY A 2 2.37 25.49 -30.95
C GLY A 2 1.80 24.30 -30.20
N ARG A 3 2.68 23.40 -29.72
CA ARG A 3 2.25 22.30 -28.86
C ARG A 3 1.93 22.89 -27.48
N ARG A 4 0.65 22.84 -27.10
CA ARG A 4 0.15 23.24 -25.77
C ARG A 4 0.84 22.39 -24.70
N PRO A 5 1.25 22.96 -23.55
CA PRO A 5 1.83 22.17 -22.48
C PRO A 5 0.77 21.23 -21.90
N ILE A 6 1.16 19.97 -21.73
CA ILE A 6 0.40 18.93 -21.05
C ILE A 6 0.26 19.36 -19.59
N TRP A 7 -0.98 19.46 -19.10
CA TRP A 7 -1.30 19.83 -17.72
C TRP A 7 -0.50 18.97 -16.72
N VAL A 8 0.57 19.52 -16.15
CA VAL A 8 1.13 19.01 -14.89
C VAL A 8 0.16 19.51 -13.81
N GLN A 9 -0.77 18.66 -13.39
CA GLN A 9 -1.61 18.95 -12.23
C GLN A 9 -0.68 19.18 -11.04
N THR A 10 -0.53 20.43 -10.62
CA THR A 10 0.24 20.76 -9.41
C THR A 10 -0.65 20.35 -8.24
N ILE A 11 -0.29 19.27 -7.53
CA ILE A 11 -1.01 18.94 -6.29
C ILE A 11 -0.70 20.01 -5.25
N SER A 12 -1.72 20.47 -4.51
CA SER A 12 -1.56 21.48 -3.47
C SER A 12 -0.74 20.95 -2.29
N ASP A 13 -0.13 21.83 -1.50
CA ASP A 13 0.60 21.42 -0.29
C ASP A 13 -0.27 20.62 0.69
N GLU A 14 -1.58 20.90 0.72
CA GLU A 14 -2.57 20.14 1.49
C GLU A 14 -2.71 18.69 0.98
N GLN A 15 -2.74 18.49 -0.35
CA GLN A 15 -2.77 17.15 -0.95
C GLN A 15 -1.45 16.40 -0.75
N ARG A 16 -0.31 17.11 -0.75
CA ARG A 16 1.00 16.53 -0.39
C ARG A 16 1.01 16.05 1.05
N ALA A 17 0.60 16.91 1.99
CA ALA A 17 0.53 16.59 3.41
C ALA A 17 -0.45 15.45 3.68
N SER A 18 -1.61 15.45 3.02
CA SER A 18 -2.62 14.38 3.15
C SER A 18 -2.10 13.03 2.67
N SER A 19 -1.40 12.99 1.53
CA SER A 19 -0.82 11.75 0.98
C SER A 19 0.27 11.16 1.88
N LEU A 20 1.10 12.02 2.47
CA LEU A 20 2.13 11.60 3.42
C LEU A 20 1.51 11.16 4.74
N SER A 21 0.56 11.92 5.26
CA SER A 21 -0.15 11.60 6.50
C SER A 21 -0.85 10.24 6.41
N ASP A 22 -1.45 9.89 5.26
CA ASP A 22 -2.05 8.57 5.06
C ASP A 22 -1.01 7.43 5.09
N LEU A 23 0.16 7.63 4.47
CA LEU A 23 1.26 6.66 4.49
C LEU A 23 1.92 6.56 5.89
N GLU A 24 1.88 7.64 6.66
CA GLU A 24 2.32 7.70 8.05
C GLU A 24 1.43 6.92 9.02
N ARG A 25 0.18 6.63 8.63
CA ARG A 25 -0.72 5.80 9.44
C ARG A 25 -0.44 4.31 9.35
N VAL A 26 0.36 3.86 8.39
CA VAL A 26 0.74 2.44 8.29
C VAL A 26 1.49 2.00 9.56
N GLY A 27 1.03 0.91 10.18
CA GLY A 27 1.50 0.43 11.48
C GLY A 27 0.82 1.07 12.69
N CYS A 28 0.18 2.23 12.54
CA CYS A 28 -0.53 2.96 13.59
C CYS A 28 -2.05 3.03 13.33
N GLY A 29 -2.63 1.93 12.86
CA GLY A 29 -4.06 1.83 12.55
C GLY A 29 -4.38 1.61 11.06
N LYS A 30 -3.37 1.39 10.22
CA LYS A 30 -3.52 0.99 8.81
C LYS A 30 -2.52 -0.12 8.49
N ILE A 31 -2.93 -1.13 7.73
CA ILE A 31 -2.05 -2.27 7.40
C ILE A 31 -1.22 -1.97 6.16
N ILE A 32 -1.83 -1.48 5.07
CA ILE A 32 -1.15 -1.16 3.81
C ILE A 32 -1.50 0.25 3.35
N GLY A 33 -0.52 0.99 2.84
CA GLY A 33 -0.68 2.20 2.06
C GLY A 33 0.17 2.17 0.80
N TYR A 34 -0.21 2.94 -0.22
CA TYR A 34 0.60 3.06 -1.42
C TYR A 34 0.60 4.47 -1.99
N LEU A 35 1.67 4.81 -2.71
CA LEU A 35 1.76 6.00 -3.53
C LEU A 35 2.35 5.65 -4.90
N PRO A 36 1.78 6.13 -6.02
CA PRO A 36 2.42 6.03 -7.33
C PRO A 36 3.84 6.62 -7.29
N LEU A 37 4.81 5.98 -7.97
CA LEU A 37 6.19 6.47 -7.95
C LEU A 37 6.33 7.87 -8.57
N GLN A 38 5.48 8.18 -9.55
CA GLN A 38 5.39 9.53 -10.10
C GLN A 38 4.98 10.55 -9.02
N THR A 39 4.04 10.19 -8.14
CA THR A 39 3.64 11.04 -7.02
C THR A 39 4.78 11.27 -6.05
N VAL A 40 5.49 10.21 -5.66
CA VAL A 40 6.64 10.34 -4.76
C VAL A 40 7.71 11.28 -5.34
N ARG A 41 8.06 11.11 -6.62
CA ARG A 41 9.19 11.84 -7.23
C ARG A 41 8.83 13.24 -7.68
N ILE A 42 7.75 13.38 -8.44
CA ILE A 42 7.39 14.65 -9.10
C ILE A 42 6.60 15.52 -8.14
N PHE A 43 5.63 14.91 -7.45
CA PHE A 43 4.67 15.66 -6.67
C PHE A 43 5.04 15.84 -5.22
N LEU A 44 5.79 14.92 -4.61
CA LEU A 44 6.31 15.08 -3.25
C LEU A 44 7.76 15.55 -3.22
N GLY A 45 8.49 15.47 -4.34
CA GLY A 45 9.90 15.84 -4.42
C GLY A 45 10.81 14.93 -3.58
N LEU A 46 10.31 13.75 -3.19
CA LEU A 46 11.01 12.80 -2.34
C LEU A 46 11.74 11.77 -3.20
N LYS A 47 12.85 11.24 -2.67
CA LYS A 47 13.47 10.06 -3.25
C LYS A 47 12.79 8.84 -2.66
N VAL A 48 12.44 7.87 -3.51
CA VAL A 48 11.79 6.62 -3.10
C VAL A 48 12.60 5.91 -1.99
N LYS A 49 13.93 5.93 -2.10
CA LYS A 49 14.83 5.37 -1.08
C LYS A 49 14.69 6.01 0.30
N ASP A 50 14.39 7.32 0.36
CA ASP A 50 14.27 8.05 1.62
C ASP A 50 12.95 7.63 2.29
N VAL A 51 11.87 7.47 1.52
CA VAL A 51 10.59 6.97 2.05
C VAL A 51 10.71 5.52 2.54
N VAL A 52 11.44 4.66 1.82
CA VAL A 52 11.72 3.28 2.26
C VAL A 52 12.53 3.28 3.56
N HIS A 53 13.54 4.14 3.67
CA HIS A 53 14.34 4.26 4.90
C HIS A 53 13.49 4.74 6.08
N THR A 54 12.64 5.74 5.88
CA THR A 54 11.71 6.25 6.90
C THR A 54 10.73 5.15 7.35
N ALA A 55 10.16 4.37 6.42
CA ALA A 55 9.31 3.24 6.75
C ALA A 55 10.04 2.22 7.64
N SER A 56 11.25 1.82 7.26
CA SER A 56 12.07 0.90 8.06
C SER A 56 12.40 1.44 9.44
N SER A 57 12.71 2.74 9.58
CA SER A 57 12.97 3.37 10.89
C SER A 57 11.76 3.36 11.83
N ARG A 58 10.55 3.21 11.26
CA ARG A 58 9.28 3.09 12.01
C ARG A 58 8.90 1.63 12.30
N GLY A 59 9.70 0.65 11.87
CA GLY A 59 9.41 -0.77 12.03
C GLY A 59 8.38 -1.33 11.04
N VAL A 60 8.05 -0.58 9.98
CA VAL A 60 7.16 -1.06 8.90
C VAL A 60 7.98 -1.35 7.63
N SER A 61 7.45 -2.21 6.77
CA SER A 61 8.11 -2.62 5.53
C SER A 61 7.69 -1.73 4.36
N ALA A 62 8.58 -1.58 3.37
CA ALA A 62 8.26 -0.85 2.15
C ALA A 62 8.86 -1.52 0.93
N ILE A 63 8.10 -1.58 -0.17
CA ILE A 63 8.57 -2.12 -1.45
C ILE A 63 8.23 -1.15 -2.59
N SER A 64 9.22 -0.89 -3.44
CA SER A 64 9.04 -0.13 -4.67
C SER A 64 8.88 -1.09 -5.83
N ILE A 65 7.74 -1.02 -6.51
CA ILE A 65 7.41 -1.86 -7.66
C ILE A 65 7.42 -0.99 -8.92
N GLY A 66 8.22 -1.40 -9.90
CA GLY A 66 8.38 -0.67 -11.15
C GLY A 66 7.16 -0.80 -12.07
N PRO A 67 7.08 0.03 -13.12
CA PRO A 67 5.95 0.05 -14.04
C PRO A 67 5.80 -1.22 -14.89
N LYS A 68 6.83 -2.07 -14.97
CA LYS A 68 6.76 -3.37 -15.67
C LYS A 68 6.05 -4.45 -14.85
N ASP A 69 6.02 -4.28 -13.53
CA ASP A 69 5.55 -5.27 -12.58
C ASP A 69 4.32 -4.77 -11.79
N CYS A 70 3.70 -3.67 -12.25
CA CYS A 70 2.61 -2.99 -11.57
C CYS A 70 1.53 -2.54 -12.56
N CYS A 71 0.26 -2.64 -12.16
CA CYS A 71 -0.89 -2.13 -12.92
C CYS A 71 -0.90 -0.58 -13.02
N ILE A 72 -0.17 0.10 -12.14
CA ILE A 72 0.02 1.56 -12.17
C ILE A 72 1.13 1.88 -13.15
N LYS A 73 0.83 2.69 -14.18
CA LYS A 73 1.76 3.06 -15.28
C LYS A 73 3.11 3.61 -14.83
N SER A 74 3.17 4.26 -13.67
CA SER A 74 4.42 4.80 -13.11
C SER A 74 5.15 3.84 -12.17
N GLY A 75 4.55 2.70 -11.84
CA GLY A 75 4.87 1.90 -10.67
C GLY A 75 4.29 2.51 -9.39
N ALA A 76 4.47 1.81 -8.27
CA ALA A 76 4.06 2.30 -6.97
C ALA A 76 5.04 1.90 -5.86
N LEU A 77 5.09 2.74 -4.82
CA LEU A 77 5.70 2.45 -3.54
C LEU A 77 4.58 1.98 -2.61
N PHE A 78 4.72 0.78 -2.07
CA PHE A 78 3.87 0.26 -1.02
C PHE A 78 4.59 0.33 0.32
N VAL A 79 3.87 0.71 1.36
CA VAL A 79 4.31 0.64 2.76
C VAL A 79 3.29 -0.22 3.50
N TYR A 80 3.77 -1.18 4.28
CA TYR A 80 2.89 -2.11 4.98
C TYR A 80 3.46 -2.57 6.33
N ASP A 81 2.56 -2.81 7.28
CA ASP A 81 2.88 -3.48 8.54
C ASP A 81 2.91 -4.99 8.30
N ARG A 82 4.10 -5.59 8.40
CA ARG A 82 4.29 -7.01 8.11
C ARG A 82 3.53 -7.91 9.09
N THR A 83 3.49 -7.54 10.37
CA THR A 83 2.88 -8.37 11.42
C THR A 83 1.36 -8.32 11.33
N GLN A 84 0.78 -7.13 11.19
CA GLN A 84 -0.67 -6.98 11.04
C GLN A 84 -1.16 -7.58 9.72
N LEU A 85 -0.37 -7.44 8.64
CA LEU A 85 -0.70 -8.08 7.37
C LEU A 85 -0.65 -9.61 7.48
N ALA A 86 0.40 -10.17 8.09
CA ALA A 86 0.48 -11.62 8.30
C ALA A 86 -0.73 -12.16 9.08
N ALA A 87 -1.13 -11.49 10.17
CA ALA A 87 -2.29 -11.89 10.96
C ALA A 87 -3.60 -11.83 10.14
N LEU A 88 -3.79 -10.79 9.31
CA LEU A 88 -4.95 -10.68 8.43
C LEU A 88 -4.99 -11.81 7.39
N LEU A 89 -3.83 -12.13 6.79
CA LEU A 89 -3.72 -13.18 5.78
C LEU A 89 -3.95 -14.57 6.40
N GLU A 90 -3.39 -14.83 7.58
CA GLU A 90 -3.60 -16.07 8.33
C GLU A 90 -5.08 -16.28 8.66
N ALA A 91 -5.77 -15.24 9.15
CA ALA A 91 -7.21 -15.28 9.41
C ALA A 91 -8.06 -15.51 8.14
N SER A 92 -7.48 -15.29 6.95
CA SER A 92 -8.15 -15.38 5.66
C SER A 92 -7.62 -16.54 4.79
N THR A 93 -6.87 -17.48 5.36
CA THR A 93 -6.14 -18.54 4.63
C THR A 93 -7.04 -19.28 3.63
N MET A 94 -8.23 -19.70 4.04
CA MET A 94 -9.15 -20.44 3.16
C MET A 94 -9.55 -19.64 1.90
N ALA A 95 -9.81 -18.33 2.05
CA ALA A 95 -10.19 -17.48 0.93
C ALA A 95 -9.00 -17.21 -0.01
N LEU A 96 -7.79 -17.10 0.55
CA LEU A 96 -6.55 -16.97 -0.22
C LEU A 96 -6.28 -18.23 -1.03
N GLU A 97 -6.42 -19.42 -0.43
CA GLU A 97 -6.24 -20.71 -1.11
C GLU A 97 -7.24 -20.91 -2.25
N GLN A 98 -8.52 -20.63 -2.00
CA GLN A 98 -9.57 -20.71 -3.03
C GLN A 98 -9.33 -19.76 -4.21
N SER A 99 -8.66 -18.64 -3.97
CA SER A 99 -8.35 -17.62 -4.97
C SER A 99 -6.93 -17.77 -5.56
N ASN A 100 -6.19 -18.81 -5.17
CA ASN A 100 -4.77 -19.00 -5.49
C ASN A 100 -3.92 -17.74 -5.23
N PHE A 101 -4.25 -17.02 -4.15
CA PHE A 101 -3.58 -15.79 -3.76
C PHE A 101 -2.53 -16.08 -2.68
N PRO A 102 -1.36 -15.40 -2.70
CA PRO A 102 -0.30 -15.68 -1.73
C PRO A 102 -0.67 -15.24 -0.31
N GLY A 103 -0.37 -16.10 0.67
CA GLY A 103 -0.52 -15.80 2.10
C GLY A 103 0.70 -15.16 2.78
N GLU A 104 1.82 -15.00 2.06
CA GLU A 104 2.99 -14.29 2.58
C GLU A 104 2.86 -12.77 2.34
N PRO A 105 3.11 -11.91 3.34
CA PRO A 105 2.90 -10.46 3.25
C PRO A 105 3.51 -9.78 2.03
N GLU A 106 4.79 -10.00 1.72
CA GLU A 106 5.44 -9.35 0.58
C GLU A 106 4.88 -9.86 -0.74
N LEU A 107 4.69 -11.18 -0.87
CA LEU A 107 4.08 -11.78 -2.07
C LEU A 107 2.66 -11.29 -2.30
N PHE A 108 1.88 -11.12 -1.23
CA PHE A 108 0.55 -10.52 -1.28
C PHE A 108 0.59 -9.10 -1.80
N VAL A 109 1.47 -8.24 -1.26
CA VAL A 109 1.62 -6.85 -1.74
C VAL A 109 2.05 -6.80 -3.21
N ARG A 110 2.90 -7.74 -3.65
CA ARG A 110 3.30 -7.83 -5.07
C ARG A 110 2.14 -8.28 -5.96
N ALA A 111 1.32 -9.22 -5.52
CA ALA A 111 0.15 -9.69 -6.27
C ALA A 111 -0.87 -8.57 -6.46
N ILE A 112 -1.26 -7.86 -5.39
CA ILE A 112 -2.20 -6.72 -5.49
C ILE A 112 -1.67 -5.57 -6.36
N ALA A 113 -0.34 -5.41 -6.42
CA ALA A 113 0.27 -4.37 -7.22
C ALA A 113 0.28 -4.71 -8.71
N ARG A 114 0.37 -6.00 -9.04
CA ARG A 114 0.45 -6.52 -10.41
C ARG A 114 -0.93 -6.60 -11.05
N ASP A 115 -1.89 -7.14 -10.31
CA ASP A 115 -3.15 -7.60 -10.89
C ASP A 115 -4.26 -6.57 -10.68
N TRP A 116 -4.99 -6.26 -11.76
CA TRP A 116 -6.28 -5.59 -11.64
C TRP A 116 -7.32 -6.64 -11.30
N LEU A 117 -7.85 -6.57 -10.08
CA LEU A 117 -8.87 -7.48 -9.61
C LEU A 117 -10.25 -6.87 -9.80
N GLU A 118 -11.18 -7.70 -10.28
CA GLU A 118 -12.59 -7.33 -10.38
C GLU A 118 -13.19 -7.14 -8.98
N ALA A 119 -14.22 -6.29 -8.89
CA ALA A 119 -14.78 -5.86 -7.62
C ALA A 119 -15.39 -7.02 -6.79
N ASP A 120 -15.80 -8.09 -7.47
CA ASP A 120 -16.40 -9.31 -6.93
C ASP A 120 -15.38 -10.43 -6.66
N HIS A 121 -14.09 -10.20 -6.95
CA HIS A 121 -13.06 -11.21 -6.74
C HIS A 121 -13.01 -11.63 -5.25
N PRO A 122 -12.92 -12.92 -4.90
CA PRO A 122 -13.08 -13.39 -3.51
C PRO A 122 -12.03 -12.84 -2.52
N VAL A 123 -10.90 -12.36 -3.03
CA VAL A 123 -9.84 -11.69 -2.24
C VAL A 123 -10.15 -10.23 -1.91
N MET A 124 -11.11 -9.59 -2.59
CA MET A 124 -11.41 -8.16 -2.43
C MET A 124 -11.79 -7.75 -1.00
N PRO A 125 -12.55 -8.54 -0.23
CA PRO A 125 -12.79 -8.23 1.19
C PRO A 125 -11.48 -8.11 2.00
N ILE A 126 -10.49 -8.96 1.71
CA ILE A 126 -9.19 -8.97 2.38
C ILE A 126 -8.39 -7.72 1.99
N ILE A 127 -8.36 -7.38 0.69
CA ILE A 127 -7.71 -6.16 0.20
C ILE A 127 -8.33 -4.92 0.84
N ARG A 128 -9.67 -4.84 0.88
CA ARG A 128 -10.38 -3.72 1.53
C ARG A 128 -10.03 -3.62 3.01
N ALA A 129 -9.96 -4.73 3.73
CA ALA A 129 -9.54 -4.76 5.12
C ALA A 129 -8.08 -4.29 5.29
N ALA A 130 -7.18 -4.68 4.39
CA ALA A 130 -5.78 -4.27 4.41
C ALA A 130 -5.57 -2.76 4.18
N PHE A 131 -6.39 -2.14 3.33
CA PHE A 131 -6.35 -0.70 3.06
C PHE A 131 -7.25 0.15 3.97
N ALA A 132 -8.09 -0.48 4.81
CA ALA A 132 -9.00 0.22 5.68
C ALA A 132 -8.27 1.07 6.73
N ASN A 133 -8.85 2.23 7.04
CA ASN A 133 -8.40 3.07 8.15
C ASN A 133 -9.03 2.57 9.45
N GLY A 134 -8.23 2.41 10.51
CA GLY A 134 -8.69 1.99 11.83
C GLY A 134 -8.59 0.49 12.09
N HIS A 135 -7.69 -0.23 11.42
CA HIS A 135 -7.36 -1.59 11.82
C HIS A 135 -6.68 -1.54 13.19
N ARG A 136 -7.46 -1.77 14.24
CA ARG A 136 -6.95 -1.93 15.59
C ARG A 136 -6.60 -3.41 15.73
N PRO A 137 -5.34 -3.78 16.07
CA PRO A 137 -5.06 -5.16 16.39
C PRO A 137 -6.00 -5.57 17.53
N ALA A 138 -6.55 -6.79 17.46
CA ALA A 138 -7.26 -7.36 18.58
C ALA A 138 -6.27 -7.47 19.75
N VAL A 139 -6.24 -6.45 20.61
CA VAL A 139 -5.54 -6.51 21.89
C VAL A 139 -6.19 -7.66 22.64
N GLY A 140 -5.43 -8.73 22.84
CA GLY A 140 -5.89 -9.92 23.52
C GLY A 140 -6.55 -9.53 24.84
N GLN A 141 -7.85 -9.82 24.97
CA GLN A 141 -8.45 -10.05 26.27
C GLN A 141 -7.81 -11.31 26.83
N ARG A 142 -6.66 -11.15 27.50
CA ARG A 142 -6.26 -12.08 28.54
C ARG A 142 -7.18 -11.78 29.72
N SER A 143 -8.26 -12.55 29.81
CA SER A 143 -9.00 -12.72 31.06
C SER A 143 -8.01 -13.24 32.11
N LEU A 144 -7.80 -12.45 33.15
CA LEU A 144 -7.40 -12.94 34.47
C LEU A 144 -8.68 -13.12 35.28
#